data_AF-A0A6N6N5N5-F1
#
_entry.id   AF-A0A6N6N5N5-F1
#
_cell.length_a   1.000
_cell.length_b   1.000
_cell.length_c   1.000
_cell.angle_alpha   90.00
_cell.angle_beta   90.00
_cell.angle_gamma   90.00
#
_symmetry.space_group_name_H-M   'P 1'
#
loop_
_entity.id
_entity.type
_entity.pdbx_description
1 polymer ?
#
loop_
_entity_poly.entity_id
_entity_poly.type
_entity_poly.pdbx_seq_one_letter_code
_entity_poly.pdbx_strand_id
1 'polypeptide(L)'
;MDVYDLFFYLSLFAGFMMAFNLGANDVANSMASAVGAKAITVRQAVFIAGVLNFAGAVFLGSHVTATVSKGIINASSIDPKIMMIGMFAALLAAAIWVLLSTLTSLPVSSTHSVVGAIAGMGIVAGGMDVVNWLKMGGIVLSWVISPFFAAAIGFAVFSHVRRYILYKKHFILQARRWAPFWVALTVSLVVLSFLYKTPIGKNLHLPWAVSLGVAVVLALCTWAGARIWAGRVVKDVEEGAEGVERVFRKMQVGTSCYVALSQGANDVANAIGPVAAIYMIAKDHVLLGKAEVPISMLILGGVGIAVGISLLGHKVMATVGSKITTLTNTRGFAVDFGAASTVLVASNLGLPVSTTHAAVGAVVGVGLARGFSAVDFRVLGRIVIYWLLTVPIAALTSIVIFELLKWMCL
;
A
#
# COMPACT_ATOMS: atom_id res chain seq x y z
N MET A 1 -16.72 -20.31 26.69
CA MET A 1 -15.66 -19.64 25.91
C MET A 1 -15.13 -18.53 26.79
N ASP A 2 -13.82 -18.50 27.07
CA ASP A 2 -13.23 -17.41 27.85
C ASP A 2 -13.23 -16.11 27.01
N VAL A 3 -13.11 -14.96 27.66
CA VAL A 3 -13.08 -13.64 27.02
C VAL A 3 -11.93 -13.56 25.99
N TYR A 4 -10.80 -14.20 26.27
CA TYR A 4 -9.66 -14.29 25.34
C TYR A 4 -10.03 -14.98 24.03
N ASP A 5 -10.66 -16.15 24.10
CA ASP A 5 -11.12 -16.86 22.91
C ASP A 5 -12.19 -16.07 22.16
N LEU A 6 -13.12 -15.44 22.89
CA LEU A 6 -14.19 -14.64 22.31
C LEU A 6 -13.65 -13.49 21.46
N PHE A 7 -12.79 -12.65 22.05
CA PHE A 7 -12.21 -11.53 21.33
C PHE A 7 -11.26 -11.99 20.22
N PHE A 8 -10.60 -13.13 20.37
CA PHE A 8 -9.82 -13.71 19.29
C PHE A 8 -10.70 -14.05 18.07
N TYR A 9 -11.76 -14.85 18.22
CA TYR A 9 -12.62 -15.20 17.08
C TYR A 9 -13.34 -13.98 16.49
N LEU A 10 -13.83 -13.06 17.33
CA LEU A 10 -14.41 -11.81 16.85
C LEU A 10 -13.39 -10.98 16.07
N SER A 11 -12.13 -10.94 16.51
CA SER A 11 -11.07 -10.22 15.80
C SER A 11 -10.75 -10.83 14.43
N LEU A 12 -10.85 -12.16 14.26
CA LEU A 12 -10.66 -12.78 12.95
C LEU A 12 -11.73 -12.29 11.97
N PHE A 13 -12.99 -12.21 12.42
CA PHE A 13 -14.10 -11.69 11.60
C PHE A 13 -13.93 -10.19 11.32
N ALA A 14 -13.70 -9.37 12.35
CA ALA A 14 -13.51 -7.93 12.19
C ALA A 14 -12.27 -7.59 11.34
N GLY A 15 -11.19 -8.37 11.48
CA GLY A 15 -9.97 -8.24 10.70
C GLY A 15 -10.19 -8.61 9.24
N PHE A 16 -10.95 -9.67 8.98
CA PHE A 16 -11.37 -10.02 7.63
C PHE A 16 -12.24 -8.92 6.99
N MET A 17 -13.18 -8.34 7.74
CA MET A 17 -14.00 -7.21 7.29
C MET A 17 -13.17 -5.96 7.02
N MET A 18 -12.21 -5.63 7.88
CA MET A 18 -11.27 -4.54 7.64
C MET A 18 -10.46 -4.79 6.36
N ALA A 19 -9.89 -5.99 6.20
CA ALA A 19 -9.16 -6.39 5.01
C ALA A 19 -10.03 -6.33 3.74
N PHE A 20 -11.28 -6.74 3.82
CA PHE A 20 -12.27 -6.59 2.75
C PHE A 20 -12.49 -5.12 2.37
N ASN A 21 -12.67 -4.24 3.34
CA ASN A 21 -12.86 -2.81 3.10
C ASN A 21 -11.62 -2.17 2.47
N LEU A 22 -10.41 -2.55 2.91
CA LEU A 22 -9.15 -2.14 2.30
C LEU A 22 -9.09 -2.53 0.82
N GLY A 23 -9.38 -3.79 0.50
CA GLY A 23 -9.39 -4.26 -0.88
C GLY A 23 -10.43 -3.56 -1.75
N ALA A 24 -11.60 -3.28 -1.20
CA ALA A 24 -12.66 -2.57 -1.92
C ALA A 24 -12.31 -1.11 -2.21
N ASN A 25 -11.70 -0.40 -1.26
CA ASN A 25 -11.38 1.02 -1.38
C ASN A 25 -10.09 1.25 -2.18
N ASP A 26 -9.01 0.61 -1.73
CA ASP A 26 -7.66 1.02 -2.10
C ASP A 26 -7.23 0.42 -3.45
N VAL A 27 -7.99 -0.50 -4.05
CA VAL A 27 -7.69 -1.04 -5.39
C VAL A 27 -7.62 0.03 -6.48
N ALA A 28 -8.32 1.15 -6.29
CA ALA A 28 -8.22 2.29 -7.18
C ALA A 28 -6.80 2.88 -7.22
N ASN A 29 -6.04 2.79 -6.12
CA ASN A 29 -4.68 3.31 -6.04
C ASN A 29 -3.70 2.55 -6.95
N SER A 30 -3.95 1.26 -7.21
CA SER A 30 -3.10 0.43 -8.07
C SER A 30 -3.60 0.28 -9.50
N MET A 31 -4.91 0.22 -9.72
CA MET A 31 -5.46 -0.19 -11.03
C MET A 31 -6.25 0.91 -11.76
N ALA A 32 -6.63 2.01 -11.10
CA ALA A 32 -7.43 3.04 -11.77
C ALA A 32 -6.69 3.71 -12.92
N SER A 33 -5.36 3.84 -12.83
CA SER A 33 -4.53 4.40 -13.90
C SER A 33 -4.57 3.53 -15.16
N ALA A 34 -4.42 2.21 -15.02
CA ALA A 34 -4.41 1.27 -16.14
C ALA A 34 -5.81 1.04 -16.73
N VAL A 35 -6.85 1.03 -15.89
CA VAL A 35 -8.24 0.98 -16.35
C VAL A 35 -8.62 2.28 -17.06
N GLY A 36 -8.28 3.43 -16.47
CA GLY A 36 -8.58 4.75 -17.03
C GLY A 36 -7.89 5.02 -18.37
N ALA A 37 -6.63 4.57 -18.52
CA ALA A 37 -5.88 4.62 -19.78
C ALA A 37 -6.30 3.55 -20.80
N LYS A 38 -7.31 2.72 -20.48
CA LYS A 38 -7.79 1.60 -21.29
C LYS A 38 -6.68 0.58 -21.63
N ALA A 39 -5.71 0.42 -20.73
CA ALA A 39 -4.66 -0.59 -20.85
C ALA A 39 -5.18 -2.00 -20.57
N ILE A 40 -6.10 -2.11 -19.59
CA ILE A 40 -6.77 -3.34 -19.17
C ILE A 40 -8.24 -3.06 -18.87
N THR A 41 -9.05 -4.12 -18.92
CA THR A 41 -10.46 -4.07 -18.49
C THR A 41 -10.57 -4.11 -16.97
N VAL A 42 -11.70 -3.64 -16.42
CA VAL A 42 -11.99 -3.74 -14.98
C VAL A 42 -11.93 -5.19 -14.48
N ARG A 43 -12.40 -6.16 -15.26
CA ARG A 43 -12.34 -7.60 -14.90
C ARG A 43 -10.90 -8.10 -14.77
N GLN A 44 -10.04 -7.72 -15.72
CA GLN A 44 -8.61 -8.06 -15.66
C GLN A 44 -7.94 -7.38 -14.45
N ALA A 45 -8.24 -6.11 -14.21
CA ALA A 45 -7.72 -5.36 -13.07
C ALA A 45 -8.09 -6.02 -11.73
N VAL A 46 -9.35 -6.43 -11.55
CA VAL A 46 -9.83 -7.14 -10.36
C VAL A 46 -9.02 -8.43 -10.12
N PHE A 47 -8.85 -9.27 -11.13
CA PHE A 47 -8.12 -10.52 -11.01
C PHE A 47 -6.64 -10.30 -10.67
N ILE A 48 -5.98 -9.42 -11.42
CA ILE A 48 -4.55 -9.11 -11.23
C ILE A 48 -4.32 -8.51 -9.84
N ALA A 49 -5.13 -7.51 -9.45
CA ALA A 49 -4.99 -6.86 -8.16
C ALA A 49 -5.26 -7.82 -7.00
N GLY A 50 -6.26 -8.69 -7.10
CA GLY A 50 -6.56 -9.69 -6.08
C GLY A 50 -5.37 -10.62 -5.81
N VAL A 51 -4.78 -11.19 -6.87
CA VAL A 51 -3.63 -12.10 -6.76
C VAL A 51 -2.40 -11.38 -6.21
N LEU A 52 -2.10 -10.18 -6.71
CA LEU A 52 -0.88 -9.46 -6.32
C LEU A 52 -0.97 -8.82 -4.94
N ASN A 53 -2.13 -8.31 -4.54
CA ASN A 53 -2.32 -7.85 -3.16
C ASN A 53 -2.23 -9.03 -2.18
N PHE A 54 -2.81 -10.18 -2.50
CA PHE A 54 -2.65 -11.39 -1.70
C PHE A 54 -1.17 -11.78 -1.56
N ALA A 55 -0.44 -11.83 -2.68
CA ALA A 55 0.98 -12.15 -2.66
C ALA A 55 1.80 -11.13 -1.84
N GLY A 56 1.55 -9.83 -2.02
CA GLY A 56 2.20 -8.77 -1.26
C GLY A 56 1.94 -8.90 0.24
N ALA A 57 0.68 -9.11 0.61
CA ALA A 57 0.24 -9.28 1.99
C ALA A 57 0.93 -10.47 2.68
N VAL A 58 0.92 -11.64 2.03
CA VAL A 58 1.45 -12.89 2.61
C VAL A 58 2.98 -12.88 2.68
N PHE A 59 3.67 -12.43 1.63
CA PHE A 59 5.11 -12.58 1.54
C PHE A 59 5.90 -11.39 2.10
N LEU A 60 5.33 -10.18 2.06
CA LEU A 60 6.05 -8.95 2.41
C LEU A 60 5.41 -8.19 3.59
N GLY A 61 4.18 -8.54 3.99
CA GLY A 61 3.40 -7.78 4.97
C GLY A 61 3.79 -7.91 6.44
N SER A 62 4.63 -8.88 6.79
CA SER A 62 4.95 -9.18 8.19
C SER A 62 5.62 -8.02 8.94
N HIS A 63 6.46 -7.22 8.27
CA HIS A 63 7.26 -6.16 8.90
C HIS A 63 6.40 -4.99 9.35
N VAL A 64 5.54 -4.49 8.47
CA VAL A 64 4.62 -3.39 8.80
C VAL A 64 3.60 -3.86 9.82
N THR A 65 3.12 -5.10 9.69
CA THR A 65 2.17 -5.70 10.65
C THR A 65 2.76 -5.76 12.06
N ALA A 66 4.05 -6.10 12.19
CA ALA A 66 4.75 -6.07 13.47
C ALA A 66 4.88 -4.66 14.05
N THR A 67 4.99 -3.62 13.21
CA THR A 67 4.97 -2.23 13.68
C THR A 67 3.59 -1.82 14.17
N VAL A 68 2.52 -2.21 13.48
CA VAL A 68 1.14 -1.86 13.88
C VAL A 68 0.72 -2.61 15.14
N SER A 69 1.09 -3.89 15.29
CA SER A 69 0.64 -4.71 16.42
C SER A 69 1.27 -4.33 17.77
N LYS A 70 2.54 -3.90 17.78
CA LYS A 70 3.31 -3.66 19.01
C LYS A 70 4.20 -2.41 19.00
N GLY A 71 4.22 -1.66 17.89
CA GLY A 71 5.07 -0.48 17.75
C GLY A 71 4.46 0.79 18.33
N ILE A 72 3.13 0.86 18.43
CA ILE A 72 2.42 2.12 18.71
C ILE A 72 2.20 2.32 20.22
N ILE A 73 1.78 1.27 20.91
CA ILE A 73 1.42 1.28 22.34
C ILE A 73 2.39 0.36 23.09
N ASN A 74 2.92 0.82 24.21
CA ASN A 74 3.65 -0.03 25.15
C ASN A 74 2.68 -0.83 26.03
N ALA A 75 2.56 -2.12 25.75
CA ALA A 75 1.59 -2.98 26.40
C ALA A 75 1.95 -3.38 27.84
N SER A 76 3.20 -3.18 28.29
CA SER A 76 3.63 -3.68 29.60
C SER A 76 2.93 -3.02 30.79
N SER A 77 2.35 -1.84 30.59
CA SER A 77 1.68 -1.03 31.60
C SER A 77 0.15 -1.12 31.54
N ILE A 78 -0.41 -1.89 30.62
CA ILE A 78 -1.86 -2.10 30.50
C ILE A 78 -2.17 -3.57 30.77
N ASP A 79 -3.26 -3.81 31.52
CA ASP A 79 -3.79 -5.16 31.70
C ASP A 79 -4.06 -5.84 30.34
N PRO A 80 -3.59 -7.08 30.12
CA PRO A 80 -3.74 -7.76 28.84
C PRO A 80 -5.18 -7.83 28.32
N LYS A 81 -6.17 -8.02 29.21
CA LYS A 81 -7.59 -8.09 28.83
C LYS A 81 -8.07 -6.72 28.34
N ILE A 82 -7.70 -5.64 29.02
CA ILE A 82 -8.00 -4.26 28.60
C ILE A 82 -7.37 -3.95 27.24
N MET A 83 -6.10 -4.31 27.06
CA MET A 83 -5.38 -4.12 25.79
C MET A 83 -6.04 -4.87 24.63
N MET A 84 -6.47 -6.11 24.86
CA MET A 84 -7.18 -6.90 23.86
C MET A 84 -8.50 -6.27 23.42
N ILE A 85 -9.32 -5.82 24.38
CA ILE A 85 -10.58 -5.11 24.10
C ILE A 85 -10.28 -3.81 23.33
N GLY A 86 -9.23 -3.09 23.71
CA GLY A 86 -8.77 -1.87 23.05
C GLY A 86 -8.36 -2.07 21.60
N MET A 87 -7.53 -3.08 21.32
CA MET A 87 -7.12 -3.42 19.95
C MET A 87 -8.33 -3.82 19.09
N PHE A 88 -9.30 -4.52 19.67
CA PHE A 88 -10.53 -4.88 18.98
C PHE A 88 -11.41 -3.64 18.69
N ALA A 89 -11.54 -2.72 19.64
CA ALA A 89 -12.22 -1.44 19.45
C ALA A 89 -11.58 -0.61 18.33
N ALA A 90 -10.24 -0.54 18.31
CA ALA A 90 -9.50 0.17 17.28
C ALA A 90 -9.71 -0.43 15.88
N LEU A 91 -9.72 -1.77 15.80
CA LEU A 91 -10.01 -2.49 14.56
C LEU A 91 -11.42 -2.20 14.04
N LEU A 92 -12.43 -2.23 14.92
CA LEU A 92 -13.81 -1.91 14.55
C LEU A 92 -13.98 -0.46 14.12
N ALA A 93 -13.40 0.48 14.88
CA ALA A 93 -13.45 1.91 14.56
C ALA A 93 -12.87 2.20 13.17
N ALA A 94 -11.68 1.65 12.89
CA ALA A 94 -11.05 1.79 11.59
C ALA A 94 -11.86 1.10 10.49
N ALA A 95 -12.38 -0.10 10.72
CA ALA A 95 -13.21 -0.83 9.74
C ALA A 95 -14.48 -0.06 9.38
N ILE A 96 -15.18 0.51 10.36
CA ILE A 96 -16.37 1.34 10.14
C ILE A 96 -16.00 2.59 9.33
N TRP A 97 -14.93 3.28 9.70
CA TRP A 97 -14.51 4.50 9.00
C TRP A 97 -14.12 4.22 7.53
N VAL A 98 -13.36 3.16 7.28
CA VAL A 98 -12.96 2.75 5.92
C VAL A 98 -14.17 2.25 5.11
N LEU A 99 -15.13 1.59 5.75
CA LEU A 99 -16.38 1.22 5.08
C LEU A 99 -17.17 2.46 4.64
N LEU A 100 -17.36 3.42 5.56
CA LEU A 100 -18.08 4.66 5.27
C LEU A 100 -17.39 5.46 4.16
N SER A 101 -16.06 5.53 4.16
CA SER A 101 -15.32 6.20 3.09
C SER A 101 -15.46 5.48 1.75
N THR A 102 -15.49 4.14 1.75
CA THR A 102 -15.74 3.33 0.55
C THR A 102 -17.13 3.63 -0.02
N LEU A 103 -18.15 3.63 0.83
CA LEU A 103 -19.54 3.88 0.44
C LEU A 103 -19.75 5.32 -0.07
N THR A 104 -19.02 6.28 0.48
CA THR A 104 -19.07 7.70 0.09
C THR A 104 -18.05 8.06 -1.00
N SER A 105 -17.23 7.10 -1.46
CA SER A 105 -16.15 7.31 -2.43
C SER A 105 -15.13 8.40 -2.03
N LEU A 106 -14.88 8.55 -0.73
CA LEU A 106 -13.90 9.49 -0.18
C LEU A 106 -12.51 8.82 -0.11
N PRO A 107 -11.45 9.42 -0.70
CA PRO A 107 -10.09 8.88 -0.63
C PRO A 107 -9.47 9.19 0.74
N VAL A 108 -9.79 8.38 1.73
CA VAL A 108 -9.19 8.45 3.08
C VAL A 108 -7.99 7.52 3.20
N SER A 109 -7.17 7.73 4.23
CA SER A 109 -6.07 6.82 4.54
C SER A 109 -6.50 5.82 5.60
N SER A 110 -6.62 4.55 5.21
CA SER A 110 -6.91 3.44 6.12
C SER A 110 -5.82 3.29 7.20
N THR A 111 -4.55 3.53 6.84
CA THR A 111 -3.41 3.51 7.76
C THR A 111 -3.54 4.57 8.86
N HIS A 112 -3.93 5.79 8.50
CA HIS A 112 -4.21 6.85 9.49
C HIS A 112 -5.34 6.46 10.43
N SER A 113 -6.38 5.81 9.89
CA SER A 113 -7.52 5.37 10.69
C SER A 113 -7.11 4.37 11.75
N VAL A 114 -6.36 3.32 11.39
CA VAL A 114 -5.92 2.30 12.35
C VAL A 114 -4.93 2.85 13.36
N VAL A 115 -3.91 3.58 12.92
CA VAL A 115 -2.91 4.15 13.83
C VAL A 115 -3.54 5.16 14.79
N GLY A 116 -4.43 6.01 14.30
CA GLY A 116 -5.19 6.95 15.13
C GLY A 116 -6.12 6.25 16.11
N ALA A 117 -6.83 5.21 15.67
CA ALA A 117 -7.71 4.41 16.51
C ALA A 117 -6.96 3.68 17.64
N ILE A 118 -5.80 3.09 17.32
CA ILE A 118 -4.90 2.47 18.31
C ILE A 118 -4.40 3.53 19.30
N ALA A 119 -3.85 4.65 18.82
CA ALA A 119 -3.38 5.72 19.70
C ALA A 119 -4.48 6.25 20.64
N GLY A 120 -5.68 6.49 20.10
CA GLY A 120 -6.83 6.97 20.86
C GLY A 120 -7.23 6.04 22.00
N MET A 121 -7.43 4.75 21.71
CA MET A 121 -7.75 3.79 22.78
C MET A 121 -6.59 3.62 23.76
N GLY A 122 -5.34 3.64 23.28
CA GLY A 122 -4.15 3.53 24.13
C GLY A 122 -4.06 4.62 25.19
N ILE A 123 -4.34 5.87 24.81
CA ILE A 123 -4.35 7.03 25.71
C ILE A 123 -5.41 6.86 26.81
N VAL A 124 -6.59 6.34 26.46
CA VAL A 124 -7.67 6.13 27.44
C VAL A 124 -7.41 4.91 28.33
N ALA A 125 -6.81 3.86 27.79
CA ALA A 125 -6.53 2.63 28.52
C ALA A 125 -5.41 2.77 29.56
N GLY A 126 -4.39 3.59 29.30
CA GLY A 126 -3.24 3.69 30.20
C GLY A 126 -2.51 5.03 30.22
N GLY A 127 -3.10 6.09 29.67
CA GLY A 127 -2.54 7.44 29.69
C GLY A 127 -1.59 7.75 28.51
N MET A 128 -1.08 8.99 28.50
CA MET A 128 -0.23 9.49 27.40
C MET A 128 1.12 8.78 27.29
N ASP A 129 1.66 8.29 28.41
CA ASP A 129 3.00 7.68 28.48
C ASP A 129 3.06 6.28 27.86
N VAL A 130 1.90 5.66 27.66
CA VAL A 130 1.78 4.37 27.02
C VAL A 130 2.06 4.46 25.51
N VAL A 131 1.78 5.60 24.88
CA VAL A 131 2.05 5.79 23.45
C VAL A 131 3.55 5.93 23.24
N ASN A 132 4.13 5.13 22.34
CA ASN A 132 5.53 5.28 21.97
C ASN A 132 5.68 6.51 21.05
N TRP A 133 5.87 7.69 21.65
CA TRP A 133 5.96 8.96 20.92
C TRP A 133 7.11 9.01 19.92
N LEU A 134 8.22 8.31 20.16
CA LEU A 134 9.33 8.25 19.22
C LEU A 134 8.94 7.46 17.96
N LYS A 135 8.33 6.29 18.12
CA LYS A 135 7.83 5.49 16.99
C LYS A 135 6.66 6.20 16.30
N MET A 136 5.73 6.78 17.05
CA MET A 136 4.63 7.58 16.51
C MET A 136 5.15 8.75 15.68
N GLY A 137 6.17 9.46 16.16
CA GLY A 137 6.84 10.53 15.41
C GLY A 137 7.44 10.03 14.10
N GLY A 138 8.09 8.86 14.10
CA GLY A 138 8.58 8.21 12.87
C GLY A 138 7.46 7.84 11.90
N ILE A 139 6.32 7.34 12.39
CA ILE A 139 5.14 7.03 11.59
C ILE A 139 4.55 8.30 10.97
N VAL A 140 4.30 9.34 11.77
CA VAL A 140 3.77 10.63 11.29
C VAL A 140 4.72 11.27 10.28
N LEU A 141 6.03 11.23 10.54
CA LEU A 141 7.04 11.73 9.60
C LEU A 141 6.98 10.98 8.27
N SER A 142 6.77 9.66 8.29
CA SER A 142 6.60 8.86 7.07
C SER A 142 5.35 9.27 6.27
N TRP A 143 4.27 9.68 6.94
CA TRP A 143 3.04 10.15 6.28
C TRP A 143 3.23 11.49 5.58
N VAL A 144 4.10 12.35 6.12
CA VAL A 144 4.49 13.60 5.49
C VAL A 144 5.47 13.35 4.35
N ILE A 145 6.53 12.57 4.56
CA ILE A 145 7.60 12.35 3.58
C ILE A 145 7.12 11.56 2.37
N SER A 146 6.30 10.52 2.56
CA SER A 146 5.88 9.61 1.48
C SER A 146 5.25 10.31 0.25
N PRO A 147 4.27 11.23 0.35
CA PRO A 147 3.75 11.91 -0.84
C PRO A 147 4.81 12.75 -1.55
N PHE A 148 5.73 13.42 -0.84
CA PHE A 148 6.80 14.18 -1.48
C PHE A 148 7.83 13.27 -2.15
N PHE A 149 8.15 12.14 -1.52
CA PHE A 149 9.06 11.15 -2.10
C PHE A 149 8.46 10.54 -3.37
N ALA A 150 7.17 10.18 -3.34
CA ALA A 150 6.44 9.71 -4.52
C ALA A 150 6.35 10.78 -5.62
N ALA A 151 6.13 12.05 -5.24
CA ALA A 151 6.15 13.18 -6.17
C ALA A 151 7.51 13.36 -6.83
N ALA A 152 8.61 13.27 -6.06
CA ALA A 152 9.96 13.38 -6.58
C ALA A 152 10.28 12.26 -7.57
N ILE A 153 9.94 11.01 -7.23
CA ILE A 153 10.14 9.86 -8.14
C ILE A 153 9.26 10.02 -9.39
N GLY A 154 7.96 10.32 -9.24
CA GLY A 154 7.05 10.52 -10.36
C GLY A 154 7.52 11.64 -11.30
N PHE A 155 7.95 12.77 -10.74
CA PHE A 155 8.55 13.87 -11.49
C PHE A 155 9.81 13.44 -12.24
N ALA A 156 10.73 12.73 -11.58
CA ALA A 156 11.98 12.28 -12.18
C ALA A 156 11.74 11.28 -13.32
N VAL A 157 10.89 10.29 -13.11
CA VAL A 157 10.52 9.27 -14.11
C VAL A 157 9.84 9.93 -15.31
N PHE A 158 8.84 10.78 -15.08
CA PHE A 158 8.13 11.42 -16.19
C PHE A 158 9.01 12.44 -16.93
N SER A 159 9.85 13.19 -16.22
CA SER A 159 10.84 14.08 -16.83
C SER A 159 11.84 13.31 -17.69
N HIS A 160 12.27 12.14 -17.23
CA HIS A 160 13.10 11.23 -18.01
C HIS A 160 12.39 10.76 -19.28
N VAL A 161 11.17 10.21 -19.16
CA VAL A 161 10.36 9.77 -20.31
C VAL A 161 10.20 10.90 -21.31
N ARG A 162 9.89 12.12 -20.84
CA ARG A 162 9.71 13.27 -21.72
C ARG A 162 10.99 13.68 -22.43
N ARG A 163 12.11 13.81 -21.71
CA ARG A 163 13.38 14.29 -22.25
C ARG A 163 14.07 13.29 -23.17
N TYR A 164 13.99 12.00 -22.83
CA TYR A 164 14.74 10.96 -23.53
C TYR A 164 13.91 10.15 -24.53
N ILE A 165 12.58 10.20 -24.44
CA ILE A 165 11.67 9.49 -25.37
C ILE A 165 10.84 10.51 -26.15
N LEU A 166 9.95 11.26 -25.49
CA LEU A 166 8.93 12.07 -26.18
C LEU A 166 9.48 13.28 -26.95
N TYR A 167 10.57 13.90 -26.51
CA TYR A 167 11.18 15.06 -27.17
C TYR A 167 12.26 14.69 -28.20
N LYS A 168 12.43 13.40 -28.51
CA LYS A 168 13.42 12.94 -29.51
C LYS A 168 12.74 12.74 -30.87
N LYS A 169 13.49 13.03 -31.94
CA LYS A 169 13.02 12.87 -33.33
C LYS A 169 12.51 11.44 -33.61
N HIS A 170 13.24 10.42 -33.17
CA HIS A 170 12.85 9.02 -33.29
C HIS A 170 12.34 8.46 -31.95
N PHE A 171 11.21 8.97 -31.47
CA PHE A 171 10.67 8.63 -30.15
C PHE A 171 10.33 7.13 -29.99
N ILE A 172 9.92 6.41 -31.05
CA ILE A 172 9.65 4.96 -30.99
C ILE A 172 10.93 4.17 -30.73
N LEU A 173 12.02 4.50 -31.42
CA LEU A 173 13.31 3.85 -31.21
C LEU A 173 13.84 4.09 -29.80
N GLN A 174 13.62 5.31 -29.27
CA GLN A 174 13.98 5.62 -27.89
C GLN A 174 13.11 4.87 -26.88
N ALA A 175 11.80 4.74 -27.14
CA ALA A 175 10.91 3.92 -26.31
C ALA A 175 11.40 2.46 -26.28
N ARG A 176 11.78 1.90 -27.43
CA ARG A 176 12.38 0.55 -27.53
C ARG A 176 13.67 0.42 -26.72
N ARG A 177 14.50 1.46 -26.67
CA ARG A 177 15.79 1.46 -25.97
C ARG A 177 15.62 1.59 -24.45
N TRP A 178 14.69 2.42 -23.99
CA TRP A 178 14.48 2.71 -22.58
C TRP A 178 13.49 1.78 -21.88
N ALA A 179 12.55 1.17 -22.61
CA ALA A 179 11.60 0.20 -22.03
C ALA A 179 12.29 -0.95 -21.27
N PRO A 180 13.35 -1.60 -21.80
CA PRO A 180 14.03 -2.68 -21.10
C PRO A 180 14.67 -2.25 -19.78
N PHE A 181 15.22 -1.03 -19.73
CA PHE A 181 15.80 -0.47 -18.50
C PHE A 181 14.73 -0.32 -17.41
N TRP A 182 13.60 0.28 -17.74
CA TRP A 182 12.51 0.51 -16.79
C TRP A 182 11.83 -0.79 -16.32
N VAL A 183 11.69 -1.77 -17.21
CA VAL A 183 11.19 -3.11 -16.85
C VAL A 183 12.19 -3.81 -15.93
N ALA A 184 13.48 -3.81 -16.27
CA ALA A 184 14.51 -4.44 -15.45
C ALA A 184 14.60 -3.80 -14.06
N LEU A 185 14.53 -2.46 -13.97
CA LEU A 185 14.54 -1.74 -12.71
C LEU A 185 13.34 -2.13 -11.82
N THR A 186 12.13 -2.13 -12.38
CA THR A 186 10.91 -2.52 -11.66
C THR A 186 11.01 -3.95 -11.12
N VAL A 187 11.38 -4.92 -11.97
CA VAL A 187 11.49 -6.33 -11.56
C VAL A 187 12.59 -6.50 -10.52
N SER A 188 13.72 -5.80 -10.68
CA SER A 188 14.84 -5.87 -9.72
C SER A 188 14.42 -5.37 -8.35
N LEU A 189 13.70 -4.24 -8.25
CA LEU A 189 13.22 -3.71 -6.97
C LEU A 189 12.27 -4.69 -6.26
N VAL A 190 11.35 -5.31 -7.01
CA VAL A 190 10.43 -6.32 -6.48
C VAL A 190 11.18 -7.55 -5.98
N VAL A 191 12.04 -8.13 -6.82
CA VAL A 191 12.78 -9.35 -6.46
C VAL A 191 13.72 -9.10 -5.28
N LEU A 192 14.38 -7.94 -5.24
CA LEU A 192 15.23 -7.56 -4.11
C LEU A 192 14.45 -7.50 -2.80
N SER A 193 13.22 -6.94 -2.81
CA SER A 193 12.36 -6.94 -1.62
C SER A 193 12.02 -8.36 -1.18
N PHE A 194 11.69 -9.26 -2.11
CA PHE A 194 11.46 -10.67 -1.79
C PHE A 194 12.71 -11.35 -1.20
N LEU A 195 13.89 -11.15 -1.80
CA LEU A 195 15.14 -11.78 -1.36
C LEU A 195 15.61 -11.34 0.02
N TYR A 196 15.37 -10.08 0.42
CA TYR A 196 15.88 -9.57 1.70
C TYR A 196 14.86 -9.59 2.83
N LYS A 197 13.56 -9.63 2.52
CA LYS A 197 12.51 -9.40 3.52
C LYS A 197 11.57 -10.57 3.73
N THR A 198 11.53 -11.54 2.82
CA THR A 198 10.76 -12.77 3.04
C THR A 198 11.48 -13.71 4.02
N PRO A 199 10.74 -14.59 4.72
CA PRO A 199 11.34 -15.67 5.52
C PRO A 199 12.30 -16.54 4.69
N ILE A 200 11.95 -16.80 3.42
CA ILE A 200 12.78 -17.56 2.47
C ILE A 200 14.14 -16.86 2.26
N GLY A 201 14.10 -15.54 2.04
CA GLY A 201 15.28 -14.69 1.91
C GLY A 201 16.18 -14.69 3.14
N LYS A 202 15.59 -14.61 4.33
CA LYS A 202 16.32 -14.66 5.61
C LYS A 202 16.98 -16.02 5.84
N ASN A 203 16.32 -17.12 5.47
CA ASN A 203 16.86 -18.48 5.62
C ASN A 203 18.11 -18.72 4.74
N LEU A 204 18.23 -18.01 3.62
CA LEU A 204 19.37 -18.14 2.71
C LEU A 204 20.68 -17.53 3.25
N HIS A 205 20.64 -16.71 4.32
CA HIS A 205 21.82 -16.10 4.99
C HIS A 205 22.90 -15.57 4.02
N LEU A 206 22.51 -15.01 2.88
CA LEU A 206 23.46 -14.61 1.85
C LEU A 206 24.28 -13.40 2.30
N PRO A 207 25.62 -13.42 2.15
CA PRO A 207 26.46 -12.25 2.34
C PRO A 207 25.99 -11.11 1.41
N TRP A 208 26.11 -9.87 1.87
CA TRP A 208 25.65 -8.69 1.12
C TRP A 208 26.21 -8.63 -0.33
N ALA A 209 27.46 -9.08 -0.53
CA ALA A 209 28.11 -9.13 -1.83
C ALA A 209 27.46 -10.15 -2.79
N VAL A 210 27.05 -11.32 -2.28
CA VAL A 210 26.37 -12.35 -3.07
C VAL A 210 24.98 -11.87 -3.46
N SER A 211 24.26 -11.24 -2.54
CA SER A 211 22.94 -10.68 -2.83
C SER A 211 22.97 -9.53 -3.84
N LEU A 212 24.03 -8.70 -3.81
CA LEU A 212 24.28 -7.70 -4.85
C LEU A 212 24.56 -8.36 -6.22
N GLY A 213 25.37 -9.42 -6.24
CA GLY A 213 25.64 -10.22 -7.44
C GLY A 213 24.38 -10.84 -8.03
N VAL A 214 23.54 -11.45 -7.20
CA VAL A 214 22.23 -11.99 -7.59
C VAL A 214 21.33 -10.91 -8.16
N ALA A 215 21.27 -9.73 -7.53
CA ALA A 215 20.50 -8.59 -8.03
C ALA A 215 20.99 -8.09 -9.40
N VAL A 216 22.31 -8.02 -9.61
CA VAL A 216 22.91 -7.62 -10.89
C VAL A 216 22.61 -8.65 -11.98
N VAL A 217 22.77 -9.95 -11.70
CA VAL A 217 22.46 -11.02 -12.65
C VAL A 217 20.97 -10.99 -13.02
N LEU A 218 20.08 -10.87 -12.03
CA LEU A 218 18.64 -10.71 -12.27
C LEU A 218 18.32 -9.48 -13.11
N ALA A 219 18.95 -8.33 -12.82
CA ALA A 219 18.76 -7.11 -13.58
C ALA A 219 19.21 -7.28 -15.05
N LEU A 220 20.33 -7.97 -15.29
CA LEU A 220 20.83 -8.26 -16.64
C LEU A 220 19.93 -9.26 -17.38
N CYS A 221 19.49 -10.33 -16.73
CA CYS A 221 18.57 -11.32 -17.30
C CYS A 221 17.23 -10.69 -17.67
N THR A 222 16.65 -9.90 -16.76
CA THR A 222 15.38 -9.19 -17.00
C THR A 222 15.53 -8.13 -18.09
N TRP A 223 16.65 -7.41 -18.11
CA TRP A 223 16.96 -6.46 -19.19
C TRP A 223 17.09 -7.14 -20.56
N ALA A 224 17.81 -8.27 -20.64
CA ALA A 224 17.98 -9.02 -21.88
C ALA A 224 16.63 -9.54 -22.42
N GLY A 225 15.82 -10.14 -21.55
CA GLY A 225 14.46 -10.57 -21.88
C GLY A 225 13.56 -9.41 -22.31
N ALA A 226 13.59 -8.30 -21.56
CA ALA A 226 12.81 -7.11 -21.86
C ALA A 226 13.25 -6.43 -23.17
N ARG A 227 14.53 -6.54 -23.56
CA ARG A 227 15.05 -6.06 -24.85
C ARG A 227 14.48 -6.84 -26.03
N ILE A 228 14.41 -8.17 -25.90
CA ILE A 228 13.77 -9.04 -26.91
C ILE A 228 12.29 -8.70 -27.02
N TRP A 229 11.61 -8.59 -25.88
CA TRP A 229 10.20 -8.22 -25.81
C TRP A 229 9.91 -6.85 -26.44
N ALA A 230 10.68 -5.81 -26.08
CA ALA A 230 10.53 -4.46 -26.63
C ALA A 230 10.74 -4.45 -28.15
N GLY A 231 11.67 -5.27 -28.67
CA GLY A 231 11.86 -5.46 -30.11
C GLY A 231 10.63 -6.03 -30.82
N ARG A 232 9.91 -6.97 -30.18
CA ARG A 232 8.66 -7.54 -30.73
C ARG A 232 7.50 -6.55 -30.64
N VAL A 233 7.36 -5.83 -29.53
CA VAL A 233 6.26 -4.89 -29.32
C VAL A 233 6.31 -3.72 -30.29
N VAL A 234 7.50 -3.26 -30.65
CA VAL A 234 7.70 -2.08 -31.52
C VAL A 234 7.63 -2.41 -33.01
N LYS A 235 7.67 -3.70 -33.41
CA LYS A 235 7.74 -4.11 -34.82
C LYS A 235 6.52 -3.66 -35.65
N ASP A 236 5.33 -3.65 -35.04
CA ASP A 236 4.06 -3.34 -35.69
C ASP A 236 3.46 -2.00 -35.18
N VAL A 237 4.32 -1.09 -34.72
CA VAL A 237 3.90 0.18 -34.11
C VAL A 237 4.19 1.32 -35.07
N GLU A 238 3.14 2.06 -35.42
CA GLU A 238 3.25 3.25 -36.26
C GLU A 238 4.14 4.31 -35.59
N GLU A 239 4.90 5.03 -36.42
CA GLU A 239 5.69 6.16 -35.97
C GLU A 239 4.77 7.34 -35.58
N GLY A 240 4.40 7.38 -34.29
CA GLY A 240 3.56 8.42 -33.73
C GLY A 240 3.58 8.44 -32.20
N ALA A 241 3.11 9.53 -31.59
CA ALA A 241 2.93 9.59 -30.14
C ALA A 241 2.06 8.43 -29.63
N GLU A 242 1.05 8.03 -30.42
CA GLU A 242 0.21 6.85 -30.15
C GLU A 242 1.00 5.55 -30.09
N GLY A 243 2.07 5.42 -30.89
CA GLY A 243 2.93 4.26 -30.86
C GLY A 243 3.75 4.16 -29.57
N VAL A 244 4.24 5.28 -29.04
CA VAL A 244 4.87 5.31 -27.71
C VAL A 244 3.86 4.89 -26.64
N GLU A 245 2.64 5.42 -26.73
CA GLU A 245 1.56 5.07 -25.81
C GLU A 245 1.20 3.58 -25.89
N ARG A 246 1.24 2.92 -27.05
CA ARG A 246 1.08 1.45 -27.16
C ARG A 246 2.17 0.67 -26.42
N VAL A 247 3.42 1.10 -26.49
CA VAL A 247 4.53 0.47 -25.73
C VAL A 247 4.32 0.66 -24.24
N PHE A 248 4.06 1.90 -23.83
CA PHE A 248 3.83 2.25 -22.43
C PHE A 248 2.56 1.63 -21.87
N ARG A 249 1.53 1.37 -22.68
CA ARG A 249 0.32 0.64 -22.27
C ARG A 249 0.69 -0.71 -21.66
N LYS A 250 1.58 -1.46 -22.29
CA LYS A 250 2.02 -2.77 -21.75
C LYS A 250 2.93 -2.62 -20.53
N MET A 251 3.82 -1.64 -20.53
CA MET A 251 4.69 -1.37 -19.38
C MET A 251 3.89 -0.92 -18.15
N GLN A 252 2.84 -0.12 -18.37
CA GLN A 252 1.97 0.39 -17.32
C GLN A 252 1.26 -0.75 -16.61
N VAL A 253 0.76 -1.77 -17.32
CA VAL A 253 0.19 -2.96 -16.67
C VAL A 253 1.21 -3.57 -15.69
N GLY A 254 2.48 -3.66 -16.09
CA GLY A 254 3.56 -4.11 -15.21
C GLY A 254 3.79 -3.22 -13.99
N THR A 255 3.70 -1.89 -14.13
CA THR A 255 3.81 -0.99 -12.97
C THR A 255 2.55 -1.00 -12.10
N SER A 256 1.35 -1.17 -12.65
CA SER A 256 0.13 -1.35 -11.85
C SER A 256 0.19 -2.65 -11.04
N CYS A 257 0.76 -3.72 -11.61
CA CYS A 257 1.11 -4.93 -10.86
C CYS A 257 2.07 -4.63 -9.71
N TYR A 258 3.08 -3.79 -9.95
CA TYR A 258 4.03 -3.38 -8.92
C TYR A 258 3.33 -2.59 -7.79
N VAL A 259 2.43 -1.67 -8.11
CA VAL A 259 1.63 -0.95 -7.10
C VAL A 259 0.81 -1.95 -6.29
N ALA A 260 0.04 -2.84 -6.92
CA ALA A 260 -0.81 -3.81 -6.24
C ALA A 260 -0.03 -4.73 -5.26
N LEU A 261 1.17 -5.15 -5.65
CA LEU A 261 2.05 -5.94 -4.80
C LEU A 261 2.55 -5.14 -3.59
N SER A 262 3.04 -3.92 -3.83
CA SER A 262 3.51 -3.03 -2.75
C SER A 262 2.39 -2.61 -1.80
N GLN A 263 1.18 -2.44 -2.34
CA GLN A 263 -0.03 -2.10 -1.61
C GLN A 263 -0.41 -3.21 -0.65
N GLY A 264 -0.52 -4.46 -1.14
CA GLY A 264 -0.80 -5.61 -0.27
C GLY A 264 0.23 -5.76 0.85
N ALA A 265 1.52 -5.50 0.56
CA ALA A 265 2.60 -5.55 1.52
C ALA A 265 2.47 -4.50 2.65
N ASN A 266 1.91 -3.32 2.39
CA ASN A 266 1.72 -2.30 3.42
C ASN A 266 0.37 -2.44 4.12
N ASP A 267 -0.71 -2.56 3.34
CA ASP A 267 -2.08 -2.36 3.82
C ASP A 267 -2.58 -3.54 4.65
N VAL A 268 -2.05 -4.76 4.47
CA VAL A 268 -2.45 -5.90 5.31
C VAL A 268 -2.22 -5.65 6.80
N ALA A 269 -1.23 -4.83 7.14
CA ALA A 269 -0.91 -4.46 8.51
C ALA A 269 -2.04 -3.71 9.21
N ASN A 270 -2.86 -2.97 8.46
CA ASN A 270 -3.99 -2.20 8.99
C ASN A 270 -5.09 -3.14 9.52
N ALA A 271 -5.29 -4.28 8.89
CA ALA A 271 -6.24 -5.29 9.35
C ALA A 271 -5.58 -6.25 10.35
N ILE A 272 -4.40 -6.76 10.03
CA ILE A 272 -3.79 -7.88 10.76
C ILE A 272 -2.94 -7.42 11.94
N GLY A 273 -2.51 -6.15 12.00
CA GLY A 273 -1.78 -5.61 13.15
C GLY A 273 -2.57 -5.76 14.45
N PRO A 274 -3.81 -5.24 14.54
CA PRO A 274 -4.67 -5.43 15.70
C PRO A 274 -5.00 -6.91 15.98
N VAL A 275 -5.31 -7.69 14.94
CA VAL A 275 -5.62 -9.14 15.08
C VAL A 275 -4.43 -9.91 15.65
N ALA A 276 -3.22 -9.62 15.17
CA ALA A 276 -2.00 -10.24 15.67
C ALA A 276 -1.74 -9.88 17.13
N ALA A 277 -2.00 -8.63 17.53
CA ALA A 277 -1.90 -8.23 18.93
C ALA A 277 -2.90 -9.00 19.82
N ILE A 278 -4.16 -9.10 19.38
CA ILE A 278 -5.21 -9.85 20.08
C ILE A 278 -4.85 -11.34 20.20
N TYR A 279 -4.36 -11.97 19.13
CA TYR A 279 -3.92 -13.36 19.17
C TYR A 279 -2.76 -13.59 20.12
N MET A 280 -1.74 -12.72 20.10
CA MET A 280 -0.60 -12.84 21.02
C MET A 280 -1.06 -12.77 22.48
N ILE A 281 -2.00 -11.86 22.79
CA ILE A 281 -2.59 -11.76 24.13
C ILE A 281 -3.45 -12.99 24.46
N ALA A 282 -4.26 -13.48 23.52
CA ALA A 282 -5.12 -14.64 23.75
C ALA A 282 -4.32 -15.93 23.98
N LYS A 283 -3.17 -16.07 23.33
CA LYS A 283 -2.32 -17.26 23.42
C LYS A 283 -1.35 -17.22 24.61
N ASP A 284 -0.64 -16.11 24.77
CA ASP A 284 0.49 -16.01 25.70
C ASP A 284 0.14 -15.19 26.96
N HIS A 285 -1.09 -14.67 27.05
CA HIS A 285 -1.57 -13.74 28.10
C HIS A 285 -0.74 -12.46 28.26
N VAL A 286 0.22 -12.20 27.35
CA VAL A 286 1.12 -11.05 27.34
C VAL A 286 1.46 -10.69 25.90
N LEU A 287 1.53 -9.39 25.60
CA LEU A 287 2.04 -8.92 24.31
C LEU A 287 3.58 -8.90 24.30
N LEU A 288 4.20 -10.02 23.94
CA LEU A 288 5.66 -10.13 23.88
C LEU A 288 6.26 -9.27 22.76
N GLY A 289 7.24 -8.42 23.10
CA GLY A 289 7.89 -7.50 22.15
C GLY A 289 8.59 -8.17 20.96
N LYS A 290 8.89 -9.47 21.02
CA LYS A 290 9.58 -10.24 19.97
C LYS A 290 8.72 -11.24 19.20
N ALA A 291 7.41 -11.36 19.50
CA ALA A 291 6.56 -12.32 18.79
C ALA A 291 6.46 -11.97 17.29
N GLU A 292 6.64 -12.97 16.43
CA GLU A 292 6.46 -12.88 14.99
C GLU A 292 4.98 -13.02 14.63
N VAL A 293 4.56 -12.32 13.56
CA VAL A 293 3.18 -12.41 13.07
C VAL A 293 2.97 -13.74 12.35
N PRO A 294 2.01 -14.58 12.76
CA PRO A 294 1.74 -15.84 12.07
C PRO A 294 1.31 -15.63 10.61
N ILE A 295 1.86 -16.45 9.71
CA ILE A 295 1.54 -16.39 8.28
C ILE A 295 0.04 -16.63 8.04
N SER A 296 -0.62 -17.46 8.85
CA SER A 296 -2.06 -17.72 8.75
C SER A 296 -2.91 -16.45 8.85
N MET A 297 -2.49 -15.45 9.64
CA MET A 297 -3.18 -14.18 9.72
C MET A 297 -2.91 -13.29 8.52
N LEU A 298 -1.69 -13.30 7.98
CA LEU A 298 -1.39 -12.60 6.74
C LEU A 298 -2.18 -13.20 5.57
N ILE A 299 -2.39 -14.52 5.56
CA ILE A 299 -3.28 -15.20 4.62
C ILE A 299 -4.71 -14.71 4.81
N LEU A 300 -5.23 -14.66 6.03
CA LEU A 300 -6.58 -14.12 6.31
C LEU A 300 -6.74 -12.70 5.76
N GLY A 301 -5.78 -11.82 6.03
CA GLY A 301 -5.79 -10.44 5.54
C GLY A 301 -5.68 -10.36 4.02
N GLY A 302 -4.78 -11.15 3.41
CA GLY A 302 -4.64 -11.23 1.96
C GLY A 302 -5.91 -11.72 1.27
N VAL A 303 -6.57 -12.76 1.82
CA VAL A 303 -7.84 -13.26 1.28
C VAL A 303 -8.93 -12.20 1.43
N GLY A 304 -9.03 -11.55 2.60
CA GLY A 304 -9.97 -10.44 2.81
C GLY A 304 -9.81 -9.34 1.76
N ILE A 305 -8.57 -8.88 1.53
CA ILE A 305 -8.26 -7.89 0.50
C ILE A 305 -8.68 -8.38 -0.89
N ALA A 306 -8.32 -9.61 -1.27
CA ALA A 306 -8.65 -10.16 -2.58
C ALA A 306 -10.18 -10.29 -2.81
N VAL A 307 -10.93 -10.68 -1.77
CA VAL A 307 -12.40 -10.76 -1.80
C VAL A 307 -13.02 -9.36 -1.90
N GLY A 308 -12.49 -8.38 -1.16
CA GLY A 308 -12.89 -6.97 -1.24
C GLY A 308 -12.75 -6.38 -2.64
N ILE A 309 -11.57 -6.61 -3.24
CA ILE A 309 -11.28 -6.23 -4.63
C ILE A 309 -12.31 -6.86 -5.59
N SER A 310 -12.60 -8.14 -5.41
CA SER A 310 -13.48 -8.91 -6.29
C SER A 310 -14.95 -8.47 -6.21
N LEU A 311 -15.47 -8.22 -5.01
CA LEU A 311 -16.88 -7.94 -4.80
C LEU A 311 -17.25 -6.45 -4.95
N LEU A 312 -16.42 -5.54 -4.44
CA LEU A 312 -16.75 -4.10 -4.42
C LEU A 312 -15.73 -3.21 -5.15
N GLY A 313 -14.49 -3.69 -5.34
CA GLY A 313 -13.42 -2.90 -5.95
C GLY A 313 -13.74 -2.37 -7.35
N HIS A 314 -14.56 -3.07 -8.13
CA HIS A 314 -14.97 -2.64 -9.47
C HIS A 314 -15.72 -1.29 -9.48
N LYS A 315 -16.50 -0.98 -8.43
CA LYS A 315 -17.24 0.28 -8.33
C LYS A 315 -16.29 1.46 -8.14
N VAL A 316 -15.39 1.35 -7.17
CA VAL A 316 -14.43 2.42 -6.82
C VAL A 316 -13.45 2.63 -7.99
N MET A 317 -12.93 1.56 -8.59
CA MET A 317 -12.05 1.66 -9.77
C MET A 317 -12.71 2.37 -10.94
N ALA A 318 -13.99 2.10 -11.23
CA ALA A 318 -14.70 2.74 -12.32
C ALA A 318 -14.89 4.25 -12.07
N THR A 319 -15.20 4.63 -10.82
CA THR A 319 -15.38 6.03 -10.43
C THR A 319 -14.06 6.80 -10.44
N VAL A 320 -12.98 6.22 -9.92
CA VAL A 320 -11.66 6.89 -9.90
C VAL A 320 -11.05 6.91 -11.30
N GLY A 321 -11.11 5.80 -12.03
CA GLY A 321 -10.60 5.70 -13.39
C GLY A 321 -11.30 6.65 -14.37
N SER A 322 -12.63 6.80 -14.27
CA SER A 322 -13.39 7.75 -15.11
C SER A 322 -13.03 9.22 -14.83
N LYS A 323 -12.81 9.59 -13.55
CA LYS A 323 -12.35 10.92 -13.15
C LYS A 323 -10.89 11.21 -13.54
N ILE A 324 -10.09 10.15 -13.73
CA ILE A 324 -8.67 10.22 -14.12
C ILE A 324 -8.46 10.05 -15.64
N THR A 325 -9.50 9.93 -16.46
CA THR A 325 -9.45 9.66 -17.93
C THR A 325 -8.55 10.57 -18.79
N THR A 326 -8.03 11.68 -18.24
CA THR A 326 -7.04 12.53 -18.92
C THR A 326 -5.59 12.02 -18.80
N LEU A 327 -5.36 10.87 -18.14
CA LEU A 327 -4.03 10.26 -18.01
C LEU A 327 -3.67 9.38 -19.22
N THR A 328 -2.54 9.70 -19.86
CA THR A 328 -1.90 8.85 -20.88
C THR A 328 -1.11 7.72 -20.21
N ASN A 329 -0.79 6.64 -20.94
CA ASN A 329 -0.09 5.48 -20.38
C ASN A 329 1.32 5.84 -19.90
N THR A 330 2.00 6.74 -20.61
CA THR A 330 3.31 7.28 -20.18
C THR A 330 3.25 7.96 -18.80
N ARG A 331 2.15 8.68 -18.52
CA ARG A 331 1.90 9.31 -17.21
C ARG A 331 1.54 8.25 -16.18
N GLY A 332 0.66 7.32 -16.54
CA GLY A 332 0.21 6.24 -15.64
C GLY A 332 1.38 5.40 -15.16
N PHE A 333 2.26 5.01 -16.08
CA PHE A 333 3.52 4.34 -15.77
C PHE A 333 4.37 5.10 -14.74
N ALA A 334 4.54 6.41 -14.91
CA ALA A 334 5.36 7.22 -14.00
C ALA A 334 4.72 7.40 -12.62
N VAL A 335 3.38 7.57 -12.58
CA VAL A 335 2.60 7.63 -11.34
C VAL A 335 2.72 6.31 -10.58
N ASP A 336 2.42 5.20 -11.25
CA ASP A 336 2.46 3.86 -10.66
C ASP A 336 3.86 3.53 -10.12
N PHE A 337 4.92 3.81 -10.90
CA PHE A 337 6.29 3.55 -10.47
C PHE A 337 6.68 4.39 -9.24
N GLY A 338 6.29 5.67 -9.20
CA GLY A 338 6.56 6.56 -8.07
C GLY A 338 5.83 6.15 -6.79
N ALA A 339 4.54 5.79 -6.92
CA ALA A 339 3.73 5.32 -5.81
C ALA A 339 4.25 3.97 -5.28
N ALA A 340 4.43 2.98 -6.16
CA ALA A 340 4.86 1.64 -5.78
C ALA A 340 6.26 1.63 -5.13
N SER A 341 7.21 2.39 -5.67
CA SER A 341 8.56 2.48 -5.10
C SER A 341 8.55 3.09 -3.70
N THR A 342 7.75 4.13 -3.49
CA THR A 342 7.58 4.76 -2.17
C THR A 342 6.99 3.78 -1.15
N VAL A 343 5.90 3.10 -1.53
CA VAL A 343 5.21 2.15 -0.65
C VAL A 343 6.08 0.92 -0.37
N LEU A 344 6.79 0.40 -1.38
CA LEU A 344 7.69 -0.74 -1.19
C LEU A 344 8.85 -0.39 -0.25
N VAL A 345 9.48 0.77 -0.43
CA VAL A 345 10.57 1.23 0.45
C VAL A 345 10.06 1.39 1.88
N ALA A 346 8.91 2.03 2.09
CA ALA A 346 8.31 2.16 3.41
C ALA A 346 7.98 0.80 4.04
N SER A 347 7.42 -0.14 3.26
CA SER A 347 7.14 -1.50 3.71
C SER A 347 8.40 -2.26 4.12
N ASN A 348 9.49 -2.10 3.35
CA ASN A 348 10.79 -2.68 3.67
C ASN A 348 11.41 -2.09 4.95
N LEU A 349 11.06 -0.85 5.30
CA LEU A 349 11.44 -0.19 6.56
C LEU A 349 10.46 -0.51 7.71
N GLY A 350 9.39 -1.26 7.45
CA GLY A 350 8.36 -1.55 8.43
C GLY A 350 7.51 -0.34 8.80
N LEU A 351 7.51 0.71 7.97
CA LEU A 351 6.76 1.94 8.20
C LEU A 351 5.35 1.82 7.61
N PRO A 352 4.30 1.94 8.45
CA PRO A 352 2.92 1.99 7.96
C PRO A 352 2.70 3.35 7.28
N VAL A 353 2.50 3.32 5.95
CA VAL A 353 2.29 4.53 5.13
C VAL A 353 0.93 4.48 4.46
N SER A 354 0.52 5.60 3.89
CA SER A 354 -0.73 5.71 3.15
C SER A 354 -0.46 5.52 1.65
N THR A 355 -0.98 4.45 1.06
CA THR A 355 -0.89 4.18 -0.38
C THR A 355 -1.59 5.27 -1.20
N THR A 356 -2.72 5.78 -0.69
CA THR A 356 -3.45 6.93 -1.24
C THR A 356 -2.57 8.18 -1.29
N HIS A 357 -1.75 8.45 -0.26
CA HIS A 357 -0.86 9.63 -0.26
C HIS A 357 0.27 9.47 -1.27
N ALA A 358 0.87 8.27 -1.35
CA ALA A 358 1.91 7.99 -2.33
C ALA A 358 1.37 8.14 -3.76
N ALA A 359 0.16 7.65 -4.04
CA ALA A 359 -0.50 7.81 -5.33
C ALA A 359 -0.77 9.29 -5.66
N VAL A 360 -1.39 10.05 -4.75
CA VAL A 360 -1.64 11.48 -4.94
C VAL A 360 -0.34 12.26 -5.14
N GLY A 361 0.68 11.98 -4.31
CA GLY A 361 2.01 12.57 -4.45
C GLY A 361 2.62 12.31 -5.82
N ALA A 362 2.61 11.06 -6.29
CA ALA A 362 3.12 10.71 -7.61
C ALA A 362 2.37 11.42 -8.75
N VAL A 363 1.03 11.52 -8.65
CA VAL A 363 0.21 12.29 -9.61
C VAL A 363 0.61 13.77 -9.62
N VAL A 364 0.80 14.39 -8.45
CA VAL A 364 1.27 15.78 -8.33
C VAL A 364 2.66 15.93 -8.96
N GLY A 365 3.60 15.00 -8.71
CA GLY A 365 4.93 15.01 -9.31
C GLY A 365 4.91 14.96 -10.84
N VAL A 366 4.10 14.06 -11.41
CA VAL A 366 3.91 13.97 -12.87
C VAL A 366 3.23 15.22 -13.43
N GLY A 367 2.29 15.81 -12.69
CA GLY A 367 1.66 17.09 -13.01
C GLY A 367 2.67 18.24 -13.05
N LEU A 368 3.46 18.41 -11.98
CA LEU A 368 4.49 19.45 -11.87
C LEU A 368 5.55 19.35 -12.98
N ALA A 369 5.88 18.14 -13.42
CA ALA A 369 6.78 17.98 -14.55
C ALA A 369 6.24 18.68 -15.81
N ARG A 370 4.91 18.76 -16.01
CA ARG A 370 4.25 19.50 -17.11
C ARG A 370 4.13 21.01 -16.87
N GLY A 371 4.43 21.49 -15.67
CA GLY A 371 4.29 22.87 -15.26
C GLY A 371 3.31 23.03 -14.09
N PHE A 372 3.49 24.09 -13.30
CA PHE A 372 2.70 24.35 -12.09
C PHE A 372 1.19 24.46 -12.34
N SER A 373 0.78 24.96 -13.51
CA SER A 373 -0.63 25.09 -13.90
C SER A 373 -1.35 23.76 -14.15
N ALA A 374 -0.62 22.65 -14.26
CA ALA A 374 -1.21 21.32 -14.46
C ALA A 374 -1.70 20.66 -13.17
N VAL A 375 -1.46 21.28 -12.00
CA VAL A 375 -1.85 20.76 -10.68
C VAL A 375 -2.91 21.67 -10.05
N ASP A 376 -4.05 21.09 -9.68
CA ASP A 376 -5.09 21.81 -8.91
C ASP A 376 -4.77 21.76 -7.41
N PHE A 377 -4.12 22.82 -6.92
CA PHE A 377 -3.77 22.97 -5.50
C PHE A 377 -4.98 23.13 -4.57
N ARG A 378 -6.16 23.54 -5.08
CA ARG A 378 -7.38 23.62 -4.26
C ARG A 378 -7.93 22.23 -3.96
N VAL A 379 -7.88 21.33 -4.94
CA VAL A 379 -8.23 19.90 -4.72
C VAL A 379 -7.22 19.26 -3.78
N LEU A 380 -5.92 19.51 -3.98
CA LEU A 380 -4.87 19.00 -3.10
C LEU A 380 -5.07 19.45 -1.64
N GLY A 381 -5.36 20.74 -1.41
CA GLY A 381 -5.64 21.26 -0.07
C GLY A 381 -6.82 20.58 0.61
N ARG A 382 -7.92 20.32 -0.13
CA ARG A 382 -9.08 19.57 0.39
C ARG A 382 -8.71 18.15 0.80
N ILE A 383 -7.90 17.47 -0.02
CA ILE A 383 -7.42 16.11 0.27
C ILE A 383 -6.59 16.08 1.57
N VAL A 384 -5.67 17.04 1.75
CA VAL A 384 -4.86 17.16 2.97
C VAL A 384 -5.71 17.36 4.21
N ILE A 385 -6.79 18.17 4.12
CA ILE A 385 -7.72 18.36 5.24
C ILE A 385 -8.38 17.04 5.64
N TYR A 386 -8.85 16.23 4.67
CA TYR A 386 -9.41 14.91 4.98
C TYR A 386 -8.40 13.99 5.66
N TRP A 387 -7.13 14.03 5.24
CA TRP A 387 -6.06 13.24 5.86
C TRP A 387 -5.80 13.63 7.31
N LEU A 388 -5.80 14.94 7.60
CA LEU A 388 -5.63 15.46 8.96
C LEU A 388 -6.82 15.14 9.86
N LEU A 389 -8.05 15.21 9.34
CA LEU A 389 -9.26 14.90 10.10
C LEU A 389 -9.45 13.40 10.35
N THR A 390 -8.90 12.53 9.50
CA THR A 390 -9.07 11.08 9.62
C THR A 390 -8.52 10.54 10.95
N VAL A 391 -7.35 11.01 11.39
CA VAL A 391 -6.70 10.55 12.63
C VAL A 391 -7.55 10.85 13.88
N PRO A 392 -7.96 12.10 14.16
CA PRO A 392 -8.76 12.41 15.35
C PRO A 392 -10.15 11.77 15.30
N ILE A 393 -10.79 11.69 14.13
CA ILE A 393 -12.10 11.04 14.01
C ILE A 393 -11.98 9.54 14.33
N ALA A 394 -10.97 8.86 13.80
CA ALA A 394 -10.75 7.45 14.10
C ALA A 394 -10.37 7.21 15.56
N ALA A 395 -9.55 8.09 16.15
CA ALA A 395 -9.20 8.05 17.57
C ALA A 395 -10.45 8.19 18.46
N LEU A 396 -11.28 9.21 18.23
CA LEU A 396 -12.52 9.43 19.00
C LEU A 396 -13.51 8.27 18.84
N THR A 397 -13.69 7.76 17.62
CA THR A 397 -14.57 6.61 17.36
C THR A 397 -14.07 5.37 18.11
N SER A 398 -12.76 5.14 18.12
CA SER A 398 -12.12 4.04 18.87
C SER A 398 -12.33 4.17 20.37
N ILE A 399 -12.18 5.37 20.93
CA ILE A 399 -12.42 5.65 22.35
C ILE A 399 -13.87 5.32 22.75
N VAL A 400 -14.84 5.77 21.95
CA VAL A 400 -16.27 5.51 22.23
C VAL A 400 -16.55 4.01 22.20
N ILE A 401 -16.08 3.30 21.16
CA ILE A 401 -16.27 1.84 21.06
C ILE A 401 -15.57 1.12 22.22
N PHE A 402 -14.37 1.56 22.58
CA PHE A 402 -13.60 0.97 23.67
C PHE A 402 -14.30 1.09 25.02
N GLU A 403 -14.79 2.29 25.38
CA GLU A 403 -15.51 2.48 26.65
C GLU A 403 -16.82 1.69 26.70
N LEU A 404 -17.55 1.59 25.59
CA LEU A 404 -18.74 0.75 25.49
C LEU A 404 -18.42 -0.72 25.70
N LEU A 405 -17.39 -1.24 25.02
CA LEU A 405 -16.97 -2.64 25.18
C LEU A 405 -16.44 -2.92 26.59
N LYS A 406 -15.70 -1.97 27.17
CA LYS A 406 -15.21 -2.05 28.55
C LYS A 406 -16.38 -2.18 29.52
N TRP A 407 -17.40 -1.32 29.40
CA TRP A 407 -18.61 -1.38 30.22
C TRP A 407 -19.43 -2.68 30.07
N MET A 408 -19.41 -3.29 28.88
CA MET A 408 -20.14 -4.53 28.62
C MET A 408 -19.40 -5.80 29.06
N CYS A 409 -18.06 -5.77 29.12
CA CYS A 409 -17.22 -6.98 29.27
C CYS A 409 -16.39 -7.00 30.57
N LEU A 410 -16.32 -5.89 31.30
CA LEU A 410 -15.71 -5.73 32.62
C LEU A 410 -16.74 -5.11 33.56
#